data_AF-A0A2A4Y255-F1
#
_entry.id   AF-A0A2A4Y255-F1
#
_cell.length_a   1.000
_cell.length_b   1.000
_cell.length_c   1.000
_cell.angle_alpha   90.00
_cell.angle_beta   90.00
_cell.angle_gamma   90.00
#
_symmetry.space_group_name_H-M   'P 1'
#
loop_
_entity.id
_entity.type
_entity.pdbx_description
1 polymer ?
#
loop_
_entity_poly.entity_id
_entity_poly.type
_entity_poly.pdbx_seq_one_letter_code
_entity_poly.pdbx_strand_id
1 'polypeptide(L)'
;MSGTINMNKHTLFKSATKKQNGAVLVVSLLILLVLTLIGVSSMDGSIMEEKMASNSQTASATFQKADSAIREALFIELANPANAVNANRDLASGATARDIDRSNATITSSTQHRYTSAIKTIPHTNSSTGLFVSHPFQIIGSANVGGIRNSNIQGYKVGPLPR
;
A
#
# COMPACT_ATOMS: atom_id res chain seq x y z
N MET A 1 -72.77 -78.82 19.17
CA MET A 1 -72.87 -77.50 19.83
C MET A 1 -71.46 -76.96 19.94
N SER A 2 -71.05 -76.07 19.03
CA SER A 2 -71.37 -74.64 18.99
C SER A 2 -70.36 -73.84 19.80
N GLY A 3 -69.66 -72.92 19.13
CA GLY A 3 -68.89 -71.87 19.80
C GLY A 3 -67.58 -71.50 19.11
N THR A 4 -67.65 -70.78 18.00
CA THR A 4 -66.59 -69.88 17.49
C THR A 4 -66.23 -68.82 18.55
N ILE A 5 -65.04 -68.20 18.44
CA ILE A 5 -64.63 -66.82 18.87
C ILE A 5 -63.08 -66.83 18.97
N ASN A 6 -62.29 -65.87 18.49
CA ASN A 6 -62.53 -64.64 17.75
C ASN A 6 -61.15 -64.14 17.27
N MET A 7 -61.08 -63.68 16.03
CA MET A 7 -59.90 -63.09 15.42
C MET A 7 -59.93 -61.60 15.70
N ASN A 8 -58.85 -61.00 16.23
CA ASN A 8 -58.72 -59.55 16.13
C ASN A 8 -57.32 -59.13 15.69
N LYS A 9 -57.19 -58.99 14.37
CA LYS A 9 -56.17 -58.18 13.71
C LYS A 9 -56.59 -56.73 13.83
N HIS A 10 -55.85 -55.90 14.58
CA HIS A 10 -55.82 -54.48 14.28
C HIS A 10 -54.40 -53.95 14.48
N THR A 11 -53.61 -54.11 13.41
CA THR A 11 -52.53 -53.19 13.08
C THR A 11 -53.12 -51.80 12.92
N LEU A 12 -53.00 -50.96 13.95
CA LEU A 12 -53.37 -49.56 13.87
C LEU A 12 -52.15 -48.75 14.29
N PHE A 13 -51.16 -48.69 13.38
CA PHE A 13 -50.15 -47.64 13.40
C PHE A 13 -50.88 -46.32 13.17
N LYS A 14 -51.33 -45.74 14.27
CA LYS A 14 -51.89 -44.40 14.33
C LYS A 14 -50.77 -43.44 13.96
N SER A 15 -50.69 -43.07 12.68
CA SER A 15 -49.89 -41.93 12.23
C SER A 15 -50.45 -40.69 12.92
N ALA A 16 -49.77 -40.26 13.98
CA ALA A 16 -50.06 -39.01 14.65
C ALA A 16 -49.54 -37.88 13.76
N THR A 17 -50.29 -37.54 12.71
CA THR A 17 -50.15 -36.27 12.00
C THR A 17 -50.63 -35.15 12.91
N LYS A 18 -49.83 -34.85 13.94
CA LYS A 18 -49.98 -33.62 14.73
C LYS A 18 -49.77 -32.46 13.76
N LYS A 19 -50.83 -31.72 13.47
CA LYS A 19 -50.78 -30.42 12.79
C LYS A 19 -50.02 -29.43 13.68
N GLN A 20 -48.69 -29.43 13.61
CA GLN A 20 -47.84 -28.46 14.31
C GLN A 20 -47.72 -27.17 13.47
N ASN A 21 -48.82 -26.45 13.28
CA ASN A 21 -48.88 -25.29 12.39
C ASN A 21 -48.38 -23.97 13.02
N GLY A 22 -47.43 -24.03 13.95
CA GLY A 22 -46.89 -22.81 14.59
C GLY A 22 -45.47 -22.92 15.09
N ALA A 23 -45.09 -24.09 15.64
CA ALA A 23 -43.74 -24.32 16.16
C ALA A 23 -42.66 -24.23 15.08
N VAL A 24 -42.97 -24.67 13.86
CA VAL A 24 -42.02 -24.63 12.73
C VAL A 24 -41.60 -23.20 12.40
N LEU A 25 -42.51 -22.21 12.45
CA LEU A 25 -42.17 -20.83 12.11
C LEU A 25 -41.17 -20.23 13.11
N VAL A 26 -41.37 -20.52 14.40
CA VAL A 26 -40.51 -20.05 15.49
C VAL A 26 -39.13 -20.71 15.44
N VAL A 27 -39.10 -22.04 15.20
CA VAL A 27 -37.84 -22.78 15.09
C VAL A 27 -37.06 -22.35 13.85
N SER A 28 -37.72 -22.15 12.70
CA SER A 28 -37.07 -21.63 11.50
C SER A 28 -36.48 -20.24 11.71
N LEU A 29 -37.18 -19.35 12.43
CA LEU A 29 -36.68 -18.02 12.75
C LEU A 29 -35.47 -18.07 13.69
N LEU A 30 -35.49 -18.94 14.70
CA LEU A 30 -34.36 -19.14 15.60
C LEU A 30 -33.13 -19.68 14.85
N ILE A 31 -33.32 -20.66 13.97
CA ILE A 31 -32.22 -21.22 13.17
C ILE A 31 -31.65 -20.15 12.23
N LEU A 32 -32.50 -19.37 11.55
CA LEU A 32 -32.06 -18.30 10.67
C LEU A 32 -31.30 -17.21 11.43
N LEU A 33 -31.78 -16.84 12.63
CA LEU A 33 -31.10 -15.88 13.50
C LEU A 33 -29.70 -16.37 13.90
N VAL A 34 -29.57 -17.62 14.33
CA VAL A 34 -28.29 -18.21 14.74
C VAL A 34 -27.32 -18.27 13.55
N LEU A 35 -27.78 -18.70 12.37
CA LEU A 35 -26.97 -18.70 11.15
C LEU A 35 -26.49 -17.29 10.77
N THR A 36 -27.35 -16.29 10.92
CA THR A 36 -27.00 -14.88 10.64
C THR A 36 -25.89 -14.39 11.57
N LEU A 37 -25.98 -14.67 12.87
CA LEU A 37 -24.98 -14.26 13.85
C LEU A 37 -23.62 -14.94 13.63
N ILE A 38 -23.62 -16.22 13.25
CA ILE A 38 -22.39 -16.94 12.88
C ILE A 38 -21.77 -16.33 11.61
N GLY A 39 -22.60 -15.98 10.63
CA GLY A 39 -22.17 -15.33 9.40
C GLY A 39 -21.53 -13.95 9.65
N VAL A 40 -22.15 -13.11 10.49
CA VAL A 40 -21.65 -11.77 10.81
C VAL A 40 -20.34 -11.84 11.62
N SER A 41 -20.28 -12.71 12.64
CA SER A 41 -19.05 -12.91 13.43
C SER A 41 -17.85 -13.35 12.56
N SER A 42 -18.12 -14.10 11.48
CA SER A 42 -17.08 -14.51 10.53
C SER A 42 -16.62 -13.37 9.60
N MET A 43 -17.44 -12.34 9.37
CA MET A 43 -17.09 -11.20 8.51
C MET A 43 -16.13 -10.21 9.18
N ASP A 44 -16.09 -10.14 10.51
CA ASP A 44 -15.26 -9.18 11.23
C ASP A 44 -13.75 -9.34 10.93
N GLY A 45 -13.28 -10.58 10.76
CA GLY A 45 -11.89 -10.87 10.37
C GLY A 45 -11.57 -10.39 8.95
N SER A 46 -12.46 -10.68 8.01
CA SER A 46 -12.32 -10.27 6.61
C SER A 46 -12.23 -8.75 6.44
N ILE A 47 -12.99 -7.99 7.23
CA ILE A 47 -12.96 -6.52 7.20
C ILE A 47 -11.58 -5.99 7.67
N MET A 48 -11.00 -6.60 8.70
CA MET A 48 -9.69 -6.18 9.19
C MET A 48 -8.58 -6.49 8.18
N GLU A 49 -8.63 -7.67 7.56
CA GLU A 49 -7.71 -8.06 6.48
C GLU A 49 -7.85 -7.15 5.26
N GLU A 50 -9.07 -6.80 4.85
CA GLU A 50 -9.34 -5.86 3.76
C GLU A 50 -8.73 -4.48 4.06
N LYS A 51 -8.90 -3.96 5.28
CA LYS A 51 -8.30 -2.69 5.69
C LYS A 51 -6.78 -2.74 5.71
N MET A 52 -6.18 -3.84 6.18
CA MET A 52 -4.72 -4.04 6.15
C MET A 52 -4.20 -4.14 4.72
N ALA A 53 -4.91 -4.85 3.84
CA ALA A 53 -4.58 -4.95 2.42
C ALA A 53 -4.66 -3.58 1.74
N SER A 54 -5.72 -2.81 2.01
CA SER A 54 -5.90 -1.44 1.51
C SER A 54 -4.79 -0.49 1.98
N ASN A 55 -4.41 -0.57 3.26
CA ASN A 55 -3.30 0.20 3.81
C ASN A 55 -1.97 -0.18 3.14
N SER A 56 -1.69 -1.48 3.00
CA SER A 56 -0.47 -1.98 2.33
C SER A 56 -0.39 -1.55 0.86
N GLN A 57 -1.53 -1.61 0.15
CA GLN A 57 -1.63 -1.15 -1.22
C GLN A 57 -1.36 0.36 -1.34
N THR A 58 -1.94 1.16 -0.45
CA THR A 58 -1.75 2.62 -0.45
C THR A 58 -0.31 3.00 -0.09
N ALA A 59 0.32 2.30 0.85
CA ALA A 59 1.74 2.50 1.17
C ALA A 59 2.64 2.19 -0.03
N SER A 60 2.36 1.09 -0.74
CA SER A 60 3.10 0.70 -1.94
C SER A 60 2.93 1.72 -3.07
N ALA A 61 1.71 2.21 -3.31
CA ALA A 61 1.44 3.26 -4.28
C ALA A 61 2.15 4.58 -3.91
N THR A 62 2.19 4.91 -2.62
CA THR A 62 2.92 6.09 -2.11
C THR A 62 4.43 5.95 -2.38
N PHE A 63 5.00 4.76 -2.17
CA PHE A 63 6.40 4.50 -2.52
C PHE A 63 6.69 4.68 -4.01
N GLN A 64 5.85 4.09 -4.87
CA GLN A 64 6.01 4.20 -6.32
C GLN A 64 5.96 5.66 -6.80
N LYS A 65 5.12 6.49 -6.17
CA LYS A 65 5.06 7.93 -6.44
C LYS A 65 6.32 8.65 -6.01
N ALA A 66 6.88 8.33 -4.85
CA ALA A 66 8.16 8.87 -4.41
C ALA A 66 9.30 8.48 -5.39
N ASP A 67 9.34 7.25 -5.87
CA ASP A 67 10.33 6.81 -6.86
C ASP A 67 10.15 7.49 -8.22
N SER A 68 8.90 7.64 -8.68
CA SER A 68 8.60 8.37 -9.92
C SER A 68 9.05 9.83 -9.84
N ALA A 69 8.86 10.48 -8.69
CA ALA A 69 9.29 11.85 -8.48
C ALA A 69 10.82 11.96 -8.57
N ILE A 70 11.57 11.01 -7.99
CA ILE A 70 13.04 10.95 -8.09
C ILE A 70 13.48 10.81 -9.56
N ARG A 71 12.86 9.89 -10.32
CA ARG A 71 13.19 9.67 -11.74
C ARG A 71 12.95 10.93 -12.58
N GLU A 72 11.86 11.63 -12.31
CA GLU A 72 11.54 12.87 -13.01
C GLU A 72 12.53 13.99 -12.65
N ALA A 73 12.87 14.14 -11.36
CA ALA A 73 13.88 15.11 -10.92
C ALA A 73 15.24 14.86 -11.59
N LEU A 74 15.65 13.59 -11.71
CA LEU A 74 16.87 13.21 -12.41
C LEU A 74 16.82 13.53 -13.91
N PHE A 75 15.67 13.29 -14.56
CA PHE A 75 15.50 13.62 -15.98
C PHE A 75 15.59 15.13 -16.24
N ILE A 76 14.98 15.95 -15.37
CA ILE A 76 15.07 17.42 -15.45
C ILE A 76 16.51 17.89 -15.26
N GLU A 77 17.23 17.30 -14.30
CA GLU A 77 18.62 17.62 -14.03
C GLU A 77 19.53 17.28 -15.22
N LEU A 78 19.31 16.14 -15.86
CA LEU A 78 20.08 15.71 -17.03
C LEU A 78 19.78 16.58 -18.27
N ALA A 79 18.56 17.07 -18.40
CA ALA A 79 18.14 17.92 -19.51
C ALA A 79 18.73 19.36 -19.42
N ASN A 80 19.05 19.84 -18.22
CA ASN A 80 19.62 21.18 -18.05
C ASN A 80 20.66 21.27 -16.91
N PRO A 81 21.90 20.79 -17.14
CA PRO A 81 22.95 20.76 -16.12
C PRO A 81 23.43 22.15 -15.66
N ALA A 82 23.05 23.24 -16.34
CA ALA A 82 23.33 24.60 -15.88
C ALA A 82 22.44 25.02 -14.70
N ASN A 83 21.19 24.56 -14.66
CA ASN A 83 20.27 24.82 -13.53
C ASN A 83 20.62 23.97 -12.29
N ALA A 84 21.13 22.76 -12.50
CA ALA A 84 21.69 21.88 -11.46
C ALA A 84 22.75 22.58 -10.60
N VAL A 85 23.69 23.25 -11.26
CA VAL A 85 24.81 23.97 -10.62
C VAL A 85 24.33 25.22 -9.88
N ASN A 86 23.34 25.93 -10.43
CA ASN A 86 22.73 27.08 -9.76
C ASN A 86 21.92 26.66 -8.53
N ALA A 87 21.20 25.54 -8.60
CA ALA A 87 20.53 24.94 -7.43
C ALA A 87 21.55 24.49 -6.36
N ASN A 88 22.72 24.00 -6.76
CA ASN A 88 23.82 23.68 -5.83
C ASN A 88 24.36 24.93 -5.09
N ARG A 89 24.34 26.10 -5.75
CA ARG A 89 24.67 27.39 -5.12
C ARG A 89 23.61 27.87 -4.11
N ASP A 90 22.34 27.65 -4.39
CA ASP A 90 21.24 27.95 -3.45
C ASP A 90 21.21 26.97 -2.26
N LEU A 91 21.80 25.78 -2.38
CA LEU A 91 21.91 24.84 -1.27
C LEU A 91 23.06 25.15 -0.30
N ALA A 92 24.12 25.79 -0.79
CA ALA A 92 25.19 26.33 0.06
C ALA A 92 24.72 27.48 0.97
N SER A 93 23.59 28.13 0.64
CA SER A 93 22.92 29.13 1.47
C SER A 93 21.81 28.57 2.37
N GLY A 94 21.67 27.24 2.46
CA GLY A 94 20.68 26.58 3.31
C GLY A 94 19.26 26.51 2.73
N ALA A 95 19.06 26.83 1.46
CA ALA A 95 17.76 26.61 0.81
C ALA A 95 17.59 25.12 0.50
N THR A 96 16.52 24.50 1.00
CA THR A 96 16.11 23.15 0.60
C THR A 96 15.73 23.18 -0.88
N ALA A 97 16.36 22.31 -1.67
CA ALA A 97 16.23 22.26 -3.13
C ALA A 97 14.77 22.23 -3.58
N ARG A 98 14.53 22.84 -4.76
CA ARG A 98 13.25 22.93 -5.46
C ARG A 98 12.36 21.72 -5.16
N ASP A 99 11.40 21.91 -4.27
CA ASP A 99 10.29 20.99 -4.12
C ASP A 99 9.54 21.01 -5.46
N ILE A 100 9.70 19.97 -6.28
CA ILE A 100 8.78 19.71 -7.38
C ILE A 100 7.48 19.27 -6.72
N ASP A 101 6.70 20.22 -6.19
CA ASP A 101 5.43 19.94 -5.56
C ASP A 101 4.37 19.75 -6.65
N ARG A 102 4.04 18.48 -6.92
CA ARG A 102 2.81 18.13 -7.64
C ARG A 102 1.72 17.86 -6.61
N SER A 103 1.09 18.92 -6.13
CA SER A 103 -0.04 18.86 -5.22
C SER A 103 -1.36 18.74 -6.01
N ASN A 104 -1.95 17.55 -6.01
CA ASN A 104 -3.42 17.44 -6.01
C ASN A 104 -3.82 17.15 -4.56
N ALA A 105 -4.92 17.68 -4.03
CA ALA A 105 -5.19 17.74 -2.57
C ALA A 105 -5.06 16.40 -1.78
N THR A 106 -5.09 15.26 -2.47
CA THR A 106 -4.96 13.91 -1.90
C THR A 106 -3.57 13.27 -2.13
N ILE A 107 -2.76 13.82 -3.04
CA ILE A 107 -1.49 13.27 -3.51
C ILE A 107 -0.45 14.40 -3.59
N THR A 108 0.53 14.38 -2.69
CA THR A 108 1.68 15.30 -2.71
C THR A 108 2.93 14.46 -2.95
N SER A 109 3.68 14.74 -4.00
CA SER A 109 5.00 14.16 -4.24
C SER A 109 6.01 15.28 -4.37
N SER A 110 7.09 15.25 -3.60
CA SER A 110 8.21 16.22 -3.65
C SER A 110 9.55 15.48 -3.73
N THR A 111 10.56 16.15 -4.25
CA THR A 111 11.97 15.72 -4.25
C THR A 111 12.85 16.78 -3.64
N GLN A 112 13.68 16.42 -2.67
CA GLN A 112 14.72 17.29 -2.12
C GLN A 112 16.10 16.79 -2.50
N HIS A 113 16.96 17.69 -2.97
CA HIS A 113 18.35 17.38 -3.26
C HIS A 113 19.19 17.72 -2.02
N ARG A 114 20.14 16.87 -1.65
CA ARG A 114 21.10 17.11 -0.56
C ARG A 114 22.50 16.78 -1.05
N TYR A 115 23.31 17.80 -1.26
CA TYR A 115 24.73 17.66 -1.59
C TYR A 115 25.51 17.41 -0.29
N THR A 116 26.31 16.34 -0.23
CA THR A 116 27.17 16.07 0.94
C THR A 116 28.59 16.54 0.64
N SER A 117 29.20 17.33 1.53
CA SER A 117 30.42 18.12 1.30
C SER A 117 31.73 17.32 1.21
N ALA A 118 31.66 15.99 1.11
CA ALA A 118 32.85 15.15 0.94
C ALA A 118 33.36 15.21 -0.51
N ILE A 119 34.24 16.18 -0.77
CA ILE A 119 35.01 16.32 -2.01
C ILE A 119 35.88 15.07 -2.16
N LYS A 120 35.50 14.16 -3.06
CA LYS A 120 36.36 13.03 -3.44
C LYS A 120 37.10 13.39 -4.72
N THR A 121 38.41 13.57 -4.59
CA THR A 121 39.29 13.89 -5.70
C THR A 121 39.83 12.63 -6.35
N ILE A 122 39.63 12.48 -7.66
CA ILE A 122 40.11 11.33 -8.44
C ILE A 122 41.26 11.78 -9.34
N PRO A 123 42.43 11.12 -9.32
CA PRO A 123 43.52 11.40 -10.25
C PRO A 123 43.07 11.18 -11.70
N HIS A 124 43.34 12.13 -12.59
CA HIS A 124 43.04 11.98 -14.02
C HIS A 124 44.13 12.58 -14.90
N THR A 125 44.51 11.86 -15.95
CA THR A 125 45.76 12.05 -16.71
C THR A 125 45.71 13.16 -17.77
N ASN A 126 44.54 13.74 -18.05
CA ASN A 126 44.36 14.75 -19.11
C ASN A 126 43.75 16.07 -18.60
N SER A 127 44.16 16.56 -17.44
CA SER A 127 43.83 17.91 -17.00
C SER A 127 45.01 18.67 -16.45
N SER A 128 44.97 19.99 -16.64
CA SER A 128 45.92 20.95 -16.11
C SER A 128 46.01 20.97 -14.58
N THR A 129 45.03 20.39 -13.87
CA THR A 129 45.00 20.30 -12.40
C THR A 129 45.19 18.88 -11.85
N GLY A 130 45.23 17.84 -12.70
CA GLY A 130 45.40 16.42 -12.30
C GLY A 130 44.31 15.82 -11.38
N LEU A 131 43.28 16.60 -11.03
CA LEU A 131 42.34 16.30 -9.96
C LEU A 131 40.90 16.53 -10.47
N PHE A 132 40.07 15.49 -10.49
CA PHE A 132 38.65 15.60 -10.80
C PHE A 132 37.88 15.65 -9.48
N VAL A 133 37.03 16.65 -9.31
CA VAL A 133 36.19 16.80 -8.11
C VAL A 133 34.83 16.16 -8.36
N SER A 134 34.56 15.04 -7.68
CA SER A 134 33.22 14.45 -7.66
C SER A 134 32.41 14.98 -6.46
N HIS A 135 31.20 15.45 -6.74
CA HIS A 135 30.24 15.87 -5.71
C HIS A 135 29.18 14.78 -5.57
N PRO A 136 29.13 14.06 -4.43
CA PRO A 136 28.01 13.18 -4.13
C PRO A 136 26.75 14.01 -3.85
N PHE A 137 25.66 13.67 -4.52
CA PHE A 137 24.34 14.27 -4.26
C PHE A 137 23.33 13.18 -3.94
N GLN A 138 22.44 13.45 -2.99
CA GLN A 138 21.33 12.57 -2.64
C GLN A 138 20.04 13.22 -3.12
N ILE A 139 19.16 12.45 -3.74
CA ILE A 139 17.78 12.86 -4.00
C ILE A 139 16.89 12.13 -3.00
N ILE A 140 16.04 12.88 -2.31
CA ILE A 140 15.06 12.40 -1.35
C ILE A 140 13.69 12.58 -1.98
N GLY A 141 13.08 11.51 -2.48
CA GLY A 141 11.70 11.52 -2.92
C GLY A 141 10.77 11.31 -1.74
N SER A 142 9.83 12.23 -1.53
CA SER A 142 8.79 12.13 -0.51
C SER A 142 7.43 12.09 -1.18
N ALA A 143 6.54 11.22 -0.72
CA ALA A 143 5.17 11.17 -1.19
C ALA A 143 4.18 11.04 -0.03
N ASN A 144 3.01 11.66 -0.20
CA ASN A 144 1.85 11.53 0.66
C ASN A 144 0.65 11.13 -0.21
N VAL A 145 -0.05 10.05 0.17
CA VAL A 145 -1.34 9.68 -0.41
C VAL A 145 -2.33 9.46 0.72
N GLY A 146 -3.34 10.33 0.82
CA GLY A 146 -4.43 10.15 1.79
C GLY A 146 -3.99 10.03 3.25
N GLY A 147 -2.90 10.69 3.66
CA GLY A 147 -2.37 10.66 5.03
C GLY A 147 -1.25 9.65 5.27
N ILE A 148 -1.00 8.73 4.34
CA ILE A 148 0.14 7.82 4.38
C ILE A 148 1.35 8.54 3.77
N ARG A 149 2.43 8.64 4.54
CA ARG A 149 3.69 9.31 4.15
C ARG A 149 4.77 8.28 3.91
N ASN A 150 5.49 8.39 2.80
CA ASN A 150 6.66 7.57 2.54
C ASN A 150 7.80 8.42 1.95
N SER A 151 9.03 8.07 2.29
CA SER A 151 10.23 8.77 1.82
C SER A 151 11.29 7.77 1.37
N ASN A 152 11.81 7.96 0.17
CA ASN A 152 12.91 7.17 -0.41
C ASN A 152 14.10 8.09 -0.67
N ILE A 153 15.32 7.59 -0.40
CA ILE A 153 16.56 8.34 -0.57
C ILE A 153 17.46 7.57 -1.53
N GLN A 154 17.86 8.21 -2.63
CA GLN A 154 18.79 7.66 -3.61
C GLN A 154 20.04 8.55 -3.70
N GLY A 155 21.22 7.94 -3.58
CA GLY A 155 22.50 8.62 -3.66
C GLY A 155 23.14 8.45 -5.03
N TYR A 156 23.54 9.55 -5.65
CA TYR A 156 24.21 9.59 -6.94
C TYR A 156 25.57 10.26 -6.83
N LYS A 157 26.49 9.85 -7.70
CA LYS A 157 27.83 10.43 -7.83
C LYS A 157 28.07 10.73 -9.30
N VAL A 158 28.42 11.98 -9.60
CA VAL A 158 28.85 12.36 -10.96
C VAL A 158 30.36 12.15 -11.06
N GLY A 159 30.80 11.40 -12.07
CA GLY A 159 32.20 11.12 -12.37
C GLY A 159 32.44 11.00 -13.88
N PRO A 160 33.69 11.11 -14.34
CA PRO A 160 34.01 10.96 -15.75
C PRO A 160 33.69 9.54 -16.23
N LEU A 161 33.30 9.43 -17.51
CA LEU A 161 33.08 8.15 -18.17
C LEU A 161 34.40 7.34 -18.16
N PRO A 162 34.36 6.04 -17.81
CA PRO A 162 35.53 5.18 -17.99
C PRO A 162 35.88 5.12 -19.47
N ARG A 163 37.16 5.37 -19.79
CA ARG A 163 37.72 5.18 -21.13
C ARG A 163 38.08 3.73 -21.35
#